data_AF-A0A645ILV6-F1
#
_entry.id   AF-A0A645ILV6-F1
#
_cell.length_a   1.000
_cell.length_b   1.000
_cell.length_c   1.000
_cell.angle_alpha   90.00
_cell.angle_beta   90.00
_cell.angle_gamma   90.00
#
_symmetry.space_group_name_H-M   'P 1'
#
loop_
_entity.id
_entity.type
_entity.pdbx_description
1 polymer ?
#
loop_
_entity_poly.entity_id
_entity_poly.type
_entity_poly.pdbx_seq_one_letter_code
_entity_poly.pdbx_strand_id
1 'polypeptide(L)'
;MTGVMLAGAANHVPVVVDGYISTASAAIAIALKPEVRDYLICSHASDEKGAKFGSELLNFAPFLHMDMRLGEGSGAALAFYLLDAAVAMNRDMATYADVNMDVV
;
A
#
# COMPACT_ATOMS: atom_id res chain seq x y z
N MET A 1 7.28 -13.46 3.49
CA MET A 1 6.42 -12.26 3.39
C MET A 1 4.94 -12.61 3.27
N THR A 2 4.56 -13.60 2.44
CA THR A 2 3.17 -14.10 2.32
C THR A 2 2.48 -14.37 3.67
N GLY A 3 3.15 -15.05 4.61
CA GLY A 3 2.60 -15.30 5.94
C GLY A 3 2.28 -14.02 6.73
N VAL A 4 3.07 -12.96 6.58
CA VAL A 4 2.82 -11.65 7.22
C VAL A 4 1.57 -11.01 6.63
N MET A 5 1.38 -11.10 5.30
CA MET A 5 0.20 -10.56 4.61
C MET A 5 -1.07 -11.30 5.02
N LEU A 6 -1.02 -12.63 5.08
CA LEU A 6 -2.12 -13.47 5.56
C LEU A 6 -2.46 -13.15 7.03
N ALA A 7 -1.45 -13.06 7.90
CA ALA A 7 -1.64 -12.75 9.31
C ALA A 7 -2.16 -11.31 9.52
N GLY A 8 -1.66 -10.34 8.75
CA GLY A 8 -2.14 -8.95 8.78
C GLY A 8 -3.63 -8.88 8.44
N ALA A 9 -4.03 -9.48 7.32
CA ALA A 9 -5.43 -9.56 6.93
C ALA A 9 -6.29 -10.26 7.99
N ALA A 10 -5.84 -11.40 8.52
CA ALA A 10 -6.56 -12.14 9.56
C ALA A 10 -6.72 -11.37 10.89
N ASN A 11 -5.88 -10.36 11.14
CA ASN A 11 -5.94 -9.52 12.34
C ASN A 11 -6.42 -8.09 12.04
N HIS A 12 -6.96 -7.83 10.85
CA HIS A 12 -7.39 -6.50 10.41
C HIS A 12 -6.30 -5.43 10.45
N VAL A 13 -5.06 -5.82 10.16
CA VAL A 13 -3.89 -4.94 10.12
C VAL A 13 -3.43 -4.76 8.66
N PRO A 14 -3.46 -3.54 8.11
CA PRO A 14 -2.93 -3.28 6.78
C PRO A 14 -1.43 -3.60 6.67
N VAL A 15 -1.00 -4.06 5.50
CA VAL A 15 0.40 -4.39 5.20
C VAL A 15 0.87 -3.61 3.98
N VAL A 16 1.95 -2.86 4.14
CA VAL A 16 2.57 -2.11 3.05
C VAL A 16 3.49 -3.02 2.24
N VAL A 17 3.21 -3.12 0.94
CA VAL A 17 3.98 -3.88 -0.06
C VAL A 17 5.09 -2.96 -0.59
N ASP A 18 6.32 -3.44 -0.52
CA ASP A 18 7.55 -2.74 -0.89
C ASP A 18 7.82 -2.79 -2.41
N GLY A 19 8.79 -3.58 -2.88
CA GLY A 19 9.15 -3.76 -4.29
C GLY A 19 8.74 -5.12 -4.85
N TYR A 20 9.38 -5.58 -5.94
CA TYR A 20 8.94 -6.73 -6.73
C TYR A 20 8.83 -8.04 -5.95
N ILE A 21 9.81 -8.35 -5.08
CA ILE A 21 9.81 -9.58 -4.25
C ILE A 21 8.58 -9.60 -3.32
N SER A 22 8.22 -8.44 -2.77
CA SER A 22 7.04 -8.30 -1.92
C SER A 22 5.75 -8.42 -2.72
N THR A 23 5.70 -7.87 -3.93
CA THR A 23 4.57 -8.01 -4.87
C THR A 23 4.37 -9.47 -5.28
N ALA A 24 5.44 -10.21 -5.56
CA ALA A 24 5.34 -11.65 -5.83
C ALA A 24 4.77 -12.42 -4.62
N SER A 25 5.18 -12.06 -3.40
CA SER A 25 4.62 -12.64 -2.19
C SER A 25 3.15 -12.30 -1.96
N ALA A 26 2.73 -11.08 -2.34
CA ALA A 26 1.34 -10.64 -2.33
C ALA A 26 0.49 -11.44 -3.31
N ALA A 27 1.01 -11.73 -4.51
CA ALA A 27 0.32 -12.57 -5.49
C ALA A 27 0.02 -13.96 -4.91
N ILE A 28 0.98 -14.57 -4.22
CA ILE A 28 0.79 -15.85 -3.53
C ILE A 28 -0.26 -15.72 -2.41
N ALA A 29 -0.21 -14.65 -1.61
CA ALA A 29 -1.14 -14.45 -0.50
C ALA A 29 -2.59 -14.29 -1.01
N ILE A 30 -2.79 -13.50 -2.06
CA ILE A 30 -4.09 -13.28 -2.71
C ILE A 30 -4.60 -14.57 -3.37
N ALA A 31 -3.72 -15.34 -4.01
CA ALA A 31 -4.09 -16.62 -4.60
C ALA A 31 -4.55 -17.65 -3.54
N LEU A 32 -3.94 -17.63 -2.35
CA LEU A 32 -4.36 -18.47 -1.23
C LEU A 32 -5.67 -17.97 -0.60
N LYS A 33 -5.82 -16.65 -0.44
CA LYS A 33 -6.95 -15.97 0.21
C LYS A 33 -7.20 -14.62 -0.47
N PRO A 34 -8.19 -14.53 -1.39
CA PRO A 34 -8.45 -13.31 -2.15
C PRO A 34 -8.73 -12.08 -1.29
N GLU A 35 -9.34 -12.25 -0.12
CA GLU A 35 -9.66 -11.20 0.84
C GLU A 35 -8.43 -10.47 1.39
N VAL A 36 -7.23 -11.06 1.29
CA VAL A 36 -5.98 -10.41 1.68
C VAL A 36 -5.76 -9.12 0.89
N ARG A 37 -6.23 -9.06 -0.37
CA ARG A 37 -6.06 -7.90 -1.27
C ARG A 37 -6.53 -6.58 -0.65
N ASP A 38 -7.56 -6.62 0.18
CA ASP A 38 -8.17 -5.43 0.80
C ASP A 38 -7.32 -4.85 1.94
N TYR A 39 -6.31 -5.61 2.40
CA TYR A 39 -5.39 -5.19 3.45
C TYR A 39 -4.01 -4.79 2.91
N LEU A 40 -3.77 -4.90 1.61
CA LEU A 40 -2.46 -4.60 1.01
C LEU A 40 -2.43 -3.19 0.43
N ILE A 41 -1.41 -2.43 0.82
CA ILE A 41 -1.13 -1.08 0.32
C ILE A 41 0.17 -1.14 -0.48
N CYS A 42 0.13 -0.84 -1.78
CA CYS A 42 1.33 -0.82 -2.61
C CYS A 42 2.08 0.50 -2.46
N SER A 43 3.39 0.47 -2.14
CA SER A 43 4.20 1.67 -1.90
C SER A 43 4.69 2.34 -3.20
N HIS A 44 5.66 1.72 -3.86
CA HIS A 44 6.41 2.32 -4.96
C HIS A 44 6.47 1.42 -6.20
N ALA A 45 6.62 2.07 -7.35
CA ALA A 45 6.93 1.40 -8.60
C ALA A 45 8.42 1.00 -8.59
N SER A 46 8.70 -0.25 -8.21
CA SER A 46 10.07 -0.79 -8.30
C SER A 46 10.58 -0.77 -9.74
N ASP A 47 11.87 -0.46 -9.92
CA ASP A 47 12.60 -0.48 -11.20
C ASP A 47 13.13 -1.88 -11.57
N GLU A 48 12.49 -2.93 -11.06
CA GLU A 48 12.75 -4.31 -11.45
C GLU A 48 11.89 -4.69 -12.68
N LYS A 49 12.46 -5.43 -13.64
CA LYS A 49 11.81 -5.75 -14.93
C LYS A 49 10.38 -6.31 -14.83
N GLY A 50 10.09 -7.08 -13.78
CA GLY A 50 8.78 -7.70 -13.56
C GLY A 50 7.83 -6.88 -12.68
N ALA A 51 8.28 -5.77 -12.08
CA ALA A 51 7.51 -5.01 -11.10
C ALA A 51 6.23 -4.43 -11.69
N LYS A 52 6.30 -3.88 -12.90
CA LYS A 52 5.14 -3.36 -13.62
C LYS A 52 4.09 -4.45 -13.86
N PHE A 53 4.52 -5.59 -14.42
CA PHE A 53 3.63 -6.72 -14.66
C PHE A 53 3.00 -7.25 -13.36
N GLY A 54 3.78 -7.36 -12.28
CA GLY A 54 3.28 -7.79 -10.98
C GLY A 54 2.25 -6.82 -10.41
N SER A 55 2.45 -5.51 -10.58
CA SER A 55 1.50 -4.50 -10.13
C SER A 55 0.20 -4.56 -10.94
N GLU A 56 0.29 -4.68 -12.26
CA GLU A 56 -0.86 -4.85 -13.16
C GLU A 56 -1.66 -6.12 -12.82
N LEU A 57 -0.98 -7.24 -12.59
CA LEU A 57 -1.59 -8.52 -12.23
C LEU A 57 -2.43 -8.43 -10.94
N LEU A 58 -1.96 -7.67 -9.95
CA LEU A 58 -2.63 -7.51 -8.65
C LEU A 58 -3.54 -6.28 -8.58
N ASN A 59 -3.69 -5.57 -9.70
CA ASN A 59 -4.37 -4.28 -9.78
C ASN A 59 -3.86 -3.31 -8.70
N PHE A 60 -2.55 -3.27 -8.48
CA PHE A 60 -1.89 -2.29 -7.62
C PHE A 60 -1.60 -1.02 -8.40
N ALA A 61 -1.81 0.11 -7.73
CA ALA A 61 -1.46 1.44 -8.20
C ALA A 61 -0.40 2.03 -7.26
N PRO A 62 0.90 1.74 -7.48
CA PRO A 62 1.95 2.36 -6.70
C PRO A 62 1.90 3.88 -6.86
N PHE A 63 2.10 4.62 -5.78
CA PHE A 63 2.01 6.10 -5.77
C PHE A 63 3.38 6.78 -5.70
N LEU A 64 4.46 6.03 -5.42
CA LEU A 64 5.84 6.53 -5.45
C LEU A 64 6.57 6.07 -6.72
N HIS A 65 7.13 7.01 -7.47
CA HIS A 65 7.94 6.75 -8.69
C HIS A 65 9.34 7.33 -8.50
N MET A 66 10.28 6.49 -8.06
CA MET A 66 11.60 6.95 -7.56
C MET A 66 12.78 6.11 -8.08
N ASP A 67 12.57 5.31 -9.13
CA ASP A 67 13.58 4.40 -9.71
C ASP A 67 14.26 3.48 -8.68
N MET A 68 13.53 3.14 -7.62
CA MET A 68 14.02 2.32 -6.52
C MET A 68 14.00 0.83 -6.86
N ARG A 69 15.03 0.11 -6.43
CA ARG A 69 15.17 -1.34 -6.61
C ARG A 69 16.07 -2.00 -5.55
N LEU A 70 16.16 -1.38 -4.38
CA LEU A 70 16.93 -1.91 -3.25
C LEU A 70 16.18 -3.08 -2.59
N GLY A 71 14.87 -2.95 -2.42
CA GLY A 71 14.07 -3.86 -1.61
C GLY A 71 14.22 -3.57 -0.13
N GLU A 72 14.31 -4.63 0.69
CA GLU A 72 14.47 -4.58 2.15
C GLU A 72 13.33 -3.86 2.91
N GLY A 73 12.21 -3.53 2.24
CA GLY A 73 11.15 -2.71 2.84
C GLY A 73 11.39 -1.21 2.71
N SER A 74 12.40 -0.77 1.95
CA SER A 74 12.79 0.64 1.88
C SER A 74 11.70 1.55 1.28
N GLY A 75 11.03 1.12 0.21
CA GLY A 75 9.91 1.86 -0.36
C GLY A 75 8.65 1.79 0.51
N ALA A 76 8.42 0.65 1.17
CA ALA A 76 7.36 0.52 2.18
C ALA A 76 7.57 1.49 3.35
N ALA A 77 8.80 1.61 3.87
CA ALA A 77 9.15 2.55 4.92
C ALA A 77 8.93 4.01 4.51
N LEU A 78 9.31 4.39 3.27
CA LEU A 78 9.05 5.73 2.75
C LEU A 78 7.55 6.03 2.59
N ALA A 79 6.74 5.03 2.24
CA ALA A 79 5.30 5.21 2.10
C ALA A 79 4.59 5.56 3.42
N PHE A 80 5.14 5.21 4.59
CA PHE A 80 4.51 5.53 5.88
C PHE A 80 4.29 7.03 6.08
N TYR A 81 5.16 7.91 5.57
CA TYR A 81 4.95 9.35 5.68
C TYR A 81 3.68 9.83 4.94
N LEU A 82 3.35 9.20 3.81
CA LEU A 82 2.11 9.49 3.08
C LEU A 82 0.89 8.88 3.78
N LEU A 83 1.04 7.71 4.41
CA LEU A 83 -0.02 7.11 5.22
C LEU A 83 -0.33 7.97 6.45
N ASP A 84 0.69 8.46 7.15
CA ASP A 84 0.54 9.38 8.28
C ASP A 84 -0.14 10.68 7.83
N ALA A 85 0.24 11.21 6.67
CA ALA A 85 -0.41 12.39 6.09
C ALA A 85 -1.90 12.13 5.76
N ALA A 86 -2.24 10.96 5.19
CA ALA A 86 -3.63 10.60 4.90
C ALA A 86 -4.47 10.45 6.18
N VAL A 87 -3.90 9.83 7.22
CA VAL A 87 -4.55 9.72 8.53
C VAL A 87 -4.73 11.09 9.18
N ALA A 88 -3.71 11.95 9.13
CA ALA A 88 -3.80 13.32 9.64
C ALA A 88 -4.86 14.13 8.88
N MET A 89 -4.91 14.01 7.56
CA MET A 89 -5.93 14.66 6.73
C MET A 89 -7.35 14.28 7.18
N ASN A 90 -7.61 12.98 7.38
CA ASN A 90 -8.91 12.50 7.82
C ASN A 90 -9.27 12.91 9.26
N ARG A 91 -8.27 13.00 10.15
CA ARG A 91 -8.47 13.28 11.57
C ARG A 91 -8.54 14.78 11.88
N ASP A 92 -7.72 15.58 11.21
CA ASP A 92 -7.39 16.94 11.62
C ASP A 92 -7.95 18.02 10.67
N MET A 93 -8.44 17.66 9.47
CA MET A 93 -9.10 18.63 8.59
C MET A 93 -10.46 19.03 9.16
N ALA A 94 -10.68 20.35 9.23
CA ALA A 94 -11.95 20.93 9.61
C ALA A 94 -13.04 20.56 8.60
N THR A 95 -14.24 20.25 9.10
CA THR A 95 -15.43 20.10 8.27
C THR A 95 -15.97 21.47 7.86
N TYR A 96 -16.85 21.50 6.84
CA TYR A 96 -17.52 22.76 6.45
C TYR A 96 -18.27 23.42 7.61
N ALA A 97 -18.89 22.61 8.48
CA ALA A 97 -19.56 23.09 9.68
C ALA A 97 -18.59 23.77 10.66
N ASP A 98 -17.37 23.25 10.82
CA ASP A 98 -16.36 23.83 11.72
C ASP A 98 -15.88 25.22 11.26
N VAL A 99 -16.00 25.52 9.96
CA VAL A 99 -15.56 26.79 9.37
C VAL A 99 -16.72 27.68 8.89
N ASN A 100 -17.95 27.39 9.31
CA ASN A 100 -19.17 28.14 8.95
C ASN A 100 -19.38 28.28 7.43
N MET A 101 -19.12 27.20 6.69
CA MET A 101 -19.41 27.10 5.25
C MET A 101 -20.56 26.13 4.99
N ASP A 102 -21.37 26.41 3.97
CA ASP A 102 -22.40 25.49 3.49
C ASP A 102 -21.78 24.41 2.60
N VAL A 103 -22.39 23.22 2.61
CA VAL A 103 -21.99 22.12 1.71
C VAL A 103 -22.40 22.49 0.28
N VAL A 104 -21.43 22.55 -0.62
CA VAL A 104 -21.65 22.80 -2.07
C VAL A 104 -22.23 21.57 -2.75
#